data_AF-A0A9E7SX90-F1
#
_entry.id   AF-A0A9E7SX90-F1
#
_cell.length_a   1.000
_cell.length_b   1.000
_cell.length_c   1.000
_cell.angle_alpha   90.00
_cell.angle_beta   90.00
_cell.angle_gamma   90.00
#
_symmetry.space_group_name_H-M   'P 1'
#
loop_
_entity.id
_entity.type
_entity.pdbx_description
1 polymer ?
#
loop_
_entity_poly.entity_id
_entity_poly.type
_entity_poly.pdbx_seq_one_letter_code
_entity_poly.pdbx_strand_id
1 'polypeptide(L)'
;MVVTERIDRESIGIHQEYIMDVRIVELDDGRYRFEAPHHEGIEFDDAETAELYADIYFDVNGFEEAGTGERGIPPIIIQAGRDTLAAYLLTQPYNDRQWVGSFMGVQPGKIERYVSRVQKRATNIRRKAAAIDDGETEP
;
A
#
# COMPACT_ATOMS: atom_id res chain seq x y z
N MET A 1 17.06 -28.32 9.46
CA MET A 1 15.59 -28.24 9.56
C MET A 1 15.31 -27.17 10.61
N VAL A 2 15.26 -25.91 10.20
CA VAL A 2 14.95 -24.79 11.11
C VAL A 2 13.44 -24.65 11.06
N VAL A 3 12.80 -24.97 12.17
CA VAL A 3 11.37 -24.68 12.37
C VAL A 3 11.31 -23.16 12.51
N THR A 4 10.96 -22.46 11.43
CA THR A 4 10.56 -21.06 11.53
C THR A 4 9.23 -21.06 12.26
N GLU A 5 9.29 -20.88 13.57
CA GLU A 5 8.13 -20.57 14.39
C GLU A 5 7.50 -19.31 13.76
N ARG A 6 6.36 -19.48 13.08
CA ARG A 6 5.51 -18.34 12.74
C ARG A 6 5.05 -17.80 14.09
N ILE A 7 5.75 -16.79 14.59
CA ILE A 7 5.14 -15.89 15.55
C ILE A 7 4.06 -15.19 14.75
N ASP A 8 2.81 -15.61 14.91
CA ASP A 8 1.66 -14.82 14.47
C ASP A 8 1.73 -13.53 15.30
N ARG A 9 2.34 -12.49 14.72
CA ARG A 9 2.56 -11.21 15.39
C ARG A 9 1.21 -10.63 15.77
N GLU A 10 1.05 -10.37 17.06
CA GLU A 10 -0.19 -9.87 17.61
C GLU A 10 -0.34 -8.39 17.26
N SER A 11 -1.53 -8.03 16.78
CA SER A 11 -1.88 -6.62 16.61
C SER A 11 -2.11 -6.02 17.99
N ILE A 12 -1.38 -4.96 18.31
CA ILE A 12 -1.51 -4.23 19.59
C ILE A 12 -2.40 -3.00 19.49
N GLY A 13 -2.76 -2.59 18.27
CA GLY A 13 -3.61 -1.43 18.01
C GLY A 13 -3.88 -1.20 16.53
N ILE A 14 -4.82 -0.29 16.25
CA ILE A 14 -5.09 0.22 14.90
C ILE A 14 -4.27 1.49 14.73
N HIS A 15 -3.36 1.50 13.76
CA HIS A 15 -2.63 2.69 13.34
C HIS A 15 -3.52 3.59 12.49
N GLN A 16 -4.23 2.99 11.52
CA GLN A 16 -5.14 3.72 10.65
C GLN A 16 -6.26 2.82 10.12
N GLU A 17 -7.48 3.34 10.12
CA GLU A 17 -8.66 2.67 9.56
C GLU A 17 -9.16 3.42 8.31
N TYR A 18 -9.55 2.66 7.30
CA TYR A 18 -10.11 3.17 6.05
C TYR A 18 -11.47 2.51 5.78
N ILE A 19 -12.17 3.01 4.76
CA ILE A 19 -13.38 2.39 4.24
C ILE A 19 -13.12 0.97 3.69
N MET A 20 -14.19 0.21 3.46
CA MET A 20 -14.15 -1.13 2.84
C MET A 20 -13.33 -2.16 3.63
N ASP A 21 -13.38 -2.07 4.96
CA ASP A 21 -12.66 -2.95 5.90
C ASP A 21 -11.13 -3.00 5.67
N VAL A 22 -10.56 -1.92 5.12
CA VAL A 22 -9.12 -1.76 4.93
C VAL A 22 -8.54 -1.05 6.15
N ARG A 23 -7.46 -1.57 6.71
CA ARG A 23 -6.78 -0.96 7.87
C ARG A 23 -5.29 -1.26 7.90
N ILE A 24 -4.57 -0.44 8.67
CA ILE A 24 -3.20 -0.68 9.07
C ILE A 24 -3.20 -0.85 10.59
N VAL A 25 -2.65 -1.96 11.06
CA VAL A 25 -2.49 -2.26 12.47
C VAL A 25 -1.03 -2.15 12.90
N GLU A 26 -0.80 -1.73 14.13
CA GLU A 26 0.51 -1.76 14.77
C GLU A 26 0.73 -3.14 15.41
N LEU A 27 1.93 -3.68 15.27
CA LEU A 27 2.36 -4.96 15.83
C LEU A 27 3.21 -4.75 17.09
N ASP A 28 3.25 -5.78 17.94
CA ASP A 28 4.00 -5.78 19.20
C ASP A 28 5.51 -5.51 19.07
N ASP A 29 6.09 -5.73 17.88
CA ASP A 29 7.49 -5.46 17.56
C ASP A 29 7.74 -4.09 16.89
N GLY A 30 6.73 -3.24 16.81
CA GLY A 30 6.80 -1.87 16.26
C GLY A 30 6.64 -1.78 14.74
N ARG A 31 6.33 -2.90 14.06
CA ARG A 31 5.98 -2.92 12.64
C ARG A 31 4.50 -2.65 12.39
N TYR A 32 4.18 -2.47 11.11
CA TYR A 32 2.84 -2.15 10.65
C TYR A 32 2.35 -3.22 9.68
N ARG A 33 1.13 -3.72 9.87
CA ARG A 33 0.52 -4.69 8.94
C ARG A 33 -0.67 -4.07 8.23
N PHE A 34 -0.65 -4.12 6.91
CA PHE A 34 -1.79 -3.78 6.06
C PHE A 34 -2.74 -4.98 5.97
N GLU A 35 -4.03 -4.74 6.20
CA GLU A 35 -5.09 -5.74 6.14
C GLU A 35 -6.24 -5.25 5.25
N ALA A 36 -6.71 -6.10 4.34
CA ALA A 36 -7.89 -5.85 3.51
C ALA A 36 -8.63 -7.17 3.19
N PRO A 37 -9.96 -7.14 2.91
CA PRO A 37 -10.80 -8.36 2.79
C PRO A 37 -10.36 -9.38 1.73
N HIS A 38 -9.63 -8.95 0.70
CA HIS A 38 -9.17 -9.79 -0.41
C HIS A 38 -7.66 -9.65 -0.65
N HIS A 39 -6.92 -9.31 0.40
CA HIS A 39 -5.48 -9.13 0.33
C HIS A 39 -4.79 -9.96 1.41
N GLU A 40 -3.79 -10.76 1.04
CA GLU A 40 -2.94 -11.40 2.03
C GLU A 40 -2.16 -10.30 2.77
N GLY A 41 -2.36 -10.19 4.08
CA GLY A 41 -1.77 -9.08 4.85
C GLY A 41 -0.25 -9.00 4.66
N ILE A 42 0.25 -7.78 4.49
CA ILE A 42 1.67 -7.48 4.26
C ILE A 42 2.18 -6.55 5.36
N GLU A 43 3.44 -6.75 5.77
CA GLU A 43 4.04 -6.03 6.88
C GLU A 43 5.17 -5.08 6.42
N PHE A 44 5.29 -3.96 7.12
CA PHE A 44 6.24 -2.89 6.84
C PHE A 44 6.98 -2.47 8.12
N ASP A 45 8.21 -2.03 7.94
CA ASP A 45 9.06 -1.56 9.04
C ASP A 45 8.66 -0.16 9.56
N ASP A 46 7.90 0.60 8.78
CA ASP A 46 7.47 1.95 9.12
C ASP A 46 6.05 2.26 8.61
N ALA A 47 5.39 3.19 9.30
CA ALA A 47 4.02 3.61 9.02
C ALA A 47 3.87 4.33 7.66
N GLU A 48 4.85 5.14 7.25
CA GLU A 48 4.77 5.92 6.00
C GLU A 48 4.70 4.98 4.79
N THR A 49 5.49 3.92 4.82
CA THR A 49 5.49 2.88 3.79
C THR A 49 4.18 2.09 3.77
N ALA A 50 3.64 1.74 4.94
CA ALA A 50 2.35 1.05 5.05
C ALA A 50 1.20 1.91 4.52
N GLU A 51 1.18 3.20 4.84
CA GLU A 51 0.19 4.17 4.35
C GLU A 51 0.30 4.37 2.84
N LEU A 52 1.51 4.44 2.29
CA LEU A 52 1.73 4.53 0.84
C LEU A 52 1.21 3.28 0.13
N TYR A 53 1.40 2.10 0.71
CA TYR A 53 0.86 0.85 0.17
C TYR A 53 -0.68 0.87 0.14
N ALA A 54 -1.32 1.33 1.23
CA ALA A 54 -2.76 1.51 1.26
C ALA A 54 -3.24 2.52 0.19
N ASP A 55 -2.51 3.62 -0.02
CA ASP A 55 -2.82 4.57 -1.09
C ASP A 55 -2.76 3.94 -2.48
N ILE A 56 -1.76 3.10 -2.75
CA ILE A 56 -1.66 2.35 -4.02
C ILE A 56 -2.85 1.40 -4.16
N TYR A 57 -3.20 0.68 -3.10
CA TYR A 57 -4.34 -0.24 -3.09
C TYR A 57 -5.63 0.48 -3.50
N PHE A 58 -5.92 1.64 -2.91
CA PHE A 58 -7.07 2.45 -3.31
C PHE A 58 -6.94 3.05 -4.72
N ASP A 59 -5.74 3.47 -5.13
CA ASP A 59 -5.49 4.07 -6.44
C ASP A 59 -5.83 3.14 -7.61
N VAL A 60 -5.61 1.82 -7.42
CA VAL A 60 -5.89 0.81 -8.44
C VAL A 60 -7.15 -0.01 -8.17
N ASN A 61 -7.93 0.37 -7.15
CA ASN A 61 -9.13 -0.35 -6.73
C ASN A 61 -8.87 -1.82 -6.34
N GLY A 62 -7.79 -2.03 -5.59
CA GLY A 62 -7.33 -3.33 -5.12
C GLY A 62 -6.39 -4.04 -6.10
N PHE A 63 -5.49 -4.84 -5.55
CA PHE A 63 -4.62 -5.73 -6.30
C PHE A 63 -4.23 -6.93 -5.44
N GLU A 64 -3.70 -7.99 -6.05
CA GLU A 64 -3.10 -9.13 -5.36
C GLU A 64 -1.65 -9.28 -5.80
N GLU A 65 -0.77 -9.60 -4.85
CA GLU A 65 0.63 -9.95 -5.12
C GLU A 65 0.83 -11.46 -5.31
N ALA A 66 -0.22 -12.26 -5.08
CA ALA A 66 -0.20 -13.71 -5.28
C ALA A 66 0.24 -14.07 -6.72
N GLY A 67 1.21 -14.96 -6.84
CA GLY A 67 1.73 -15.41 -8.13
C GLY A 67 2.65 -14.43 -8.86
N THR A 68 2.95 -13.26 -8.28
CA THR A 68 3.96 -12.33 -8.83
C THR A 68 5.40 -12.81 -8.56
N GLY A 69 5.59 -13.64 -7.53
CA GLY A 69 6.89 -14.06 -7.02
C GLY A 69 7.55 -12.98 -6.15
N GLU A 70 8.62 -13.32 -5.41
CA GLU A 70 9.24 -12.42 -4.41
C GLU A 70 9.72 -11.05 -4.94
N ARG A 71 9.88 -10.92 -6.27
CA ARG A 71 10.32 -9.68 -6.94
C ARG A 71 9.38 -9.23 -8.04
N GLY A 72 8.17 -9.80 -8.06
CA GLY A 72 7.19 -9.49 -9.08
C GLY A 72 6.56 -8.13 -8.89
N ILE A 73 6.05 -7.60 -10.00
CA ILE A 73 5.20 -6.43 -9.98
C ILE A 73 3.83 -6.90 -10.47
N PRO A 74 2.74 -6.72 -9.69
CA PRO A 74 1.41 -7.09 -10.13
C PRO A 74 1.09 -6.43 -11.48
N PRO A 75 0.52 -7.16 -12.46
CA PRO A 75 0.21 -6.61 -13.78
C PRO A 75 -0.63 -5.32 -13.73
N ILE A 76 -1.54 -5.22 -12.76
CA ILE A 76 -2.39 -4.04 -12.55
C ILE A 76 -1.58 -2.79 -12.17
N ILE A 77 -0.49 -2.95 -11.41
CA ILE A 77 0.42 -1.85 -11.06
C ILE A 77 1.15 -1.33 -12.30
N ILE A 78 1.59 -2.22 -13.18
CA ILE A 78 2.23 -1.84 -14.46
C ILE A 78 1.22 -1.09 -15.34
N GLN A 79 -0.03 -1.56 -15.40
CA GLN A 79 -1.09 -0.96 -16.21
C GLN A 79 -1.57 0.40 -15.67
N ALA A 80 -1.55 0.61 -14.35
CA ALA A 80 -1.88 1.88 -13.71
C ALA A 80 -0.91 3.02 -14.10
N GLY A 81 0.30 2.66 -14.56
CA GLY A 81 1.24 3.57 -15.17
C GLY A 81 2.36 4.01 -14.23
N ARG A 82 3.16 4.96 -14.73
CA ARG A 82 4.46 5.31 -14.11
C ARG A 82 4.34 5.82 -12.68
N ASP A 83 3.31 6.60 -12.38
CA ASP A 83 3.18 7.21 -11.06
C ASP A 83 2.95 6.13 -9.99
N THR A 84 2.05 5.19 -10.27
CA THR A 84 1.71 4.07 -9.38
C THR A 84 2.84 3.05 -9.31
N LEU A 85 3.50 2.74 -10.43
CA LEU A 85 4.70 1.91 -10.43
C LEU A 85 5.81 2.48 -9.55
N ALA A 86 6.06 3.80 -9.62
CA ALA A 86 7.07 4.45 -8.79
C ALA A 86 6.73 4.34 -7.29
N ALA A 87 5.47 4.57 -6.94
CA ALA A 87 4.99 4.44 -5.57
C ALA A 87 5.12 2.99 -5.07
N TYR A 88 4.69 2.00 -5.85
CA TYR A 88 4.82 0.58 -5.52
C TYR A 88 6.27 0.17 -5.33
N LEU A 89 7.18 0.61 -6.18
CA LEU A 89 8.60 0.30 -6.02
C LEU A 89 9.18 0.85 -4.71
N LEU A 90 8.67 1.99 -4.20
CA LEU A 90 9.09 2.54 -2.91
C LEU A 90 8.54 1.76 -1.71
N THR A 91 7.49 0.95 -1.89
CA THR A 91 7.02 0.06 -0.82
C THR A 91 7.78 -1.25 -0.76
N GLN A 92 8.66 -1.52 -1.74
CA GLN A 92 9.46 -2.73 -1.77
C GLN A 92 10.74 -2.57 -0.92
N PRO A 93 11.19 -3.65 -0.26
CA PRO A 93 12.42 -3.61 0.53
C PRO A 93 13.63 -3.10 -0.27
N TYR A 94 14.48 -2.31 0.40
CA TYR A 94 15.75 -1.77 -0.12
C TYR A 94 15.64 -0.74 -1.26
N ASN A 95 14.43 -0.35 -1.68
CA ASN A 95 14.24 0.64 -2.73
C ASN A 95 14.04 2.03 -2.15
N ASP A 96 15.01 2.92 -2.36
CA ASP A 96 14.87 4.34 -2.02
C ASP A 96 14.52 5.19 -3.26
N ARG A 97 14.24 6.48 -3.02
CA ARG A 97 13.91 7.45 -4.07
C ARG A 97 15.03 7.61 -5.10
N GLN A 98 16.28 7.42 -4.70
CA GLN A 98 17.43 7.50 -5.59
C GLN A 98 17.45 6.31 -6.55
N TRP A 99 17.29 5.11 -6.01
CA TRP A 99 17.23 3.86 -6.76
C TRP A 99 16.04 3.85 -7.73
N VAL A 100 14.84 4.20 -7.26
CA VAL A 100 13.64 4.26 -8.12
C VAL A 100 13.81 5.30 -9.23
N GLY A 101 14.40 6.46 -8.91
CA GLY A 101 14.76 7.47 -9.90
C GLY A 101 15.69 6.93 -10.98
N SER A 102 16.77 6.26 -10.59
CA SER A 102 17.70 5.60 -11.51
C SER A 102 17.02 4.52 -12.36
N PHE A 103 16.22 3.63 -11.76
CA PHE A 103 15.48 2.59 -12.46
C PHE A 103 14.53 3.16 -13.52
N MET A 104 13.85 4.27 -13.19
CA MET A 104 12.87 4.90 -14.07
C MET A 104 13.44 5.93 -15.04
N GLY A 105 14.76 6.22 -14.97
CA GLY A 105 15.42 7.24 -15.78
C GLY A 105 14.96 8.66 -15.46
N VAL A 106 14.69 8.97 -14.20
CA VAL A 106 14.20 10.30 -13.75
C VAL A 106 14.90 10.77 -12.48
N GLN A 107 14.88 12.08 -12.23
CA GLN A 107 15.43 12.67 -11.00
C GLN A 107 14.56 12.32 -9.77
N PRO A 108 15.14 12.19 -8.56
CA PRO A 108 14.40 11.85 -7.33
C PRO A 108 13.20 12.78 -7.04
N GLY A 109 13.35 14.09 -7.27
CA GLY A 109 12.24 15.04 -7.10
C GLY A 109 11.04 14.80 -8.05
N LYS A 110 11.23 14.04 -9.14
CA LYS A 110 10.12 13.60 -9.99
C LYS A 110 9.39 12.39 -9.39
N ILE A 111 10.08 11.54 -8.63
CA ILE A 111 9.48 10.43 -7.89
C ILE A 111 8.55 10.97 -6.79
N GLU A 112 8.95 12.01 -6.07
CA GLU A 112 8.07 12.67 -5.08
C GLU A 112 6.76 13.17 -5.70
N ARG A 113 6.84 13.73 -6.92
CA ARG A 113 5.64 14.18 -7.66
C ARG A 113 4.75 13.01 -8.07
N TYR A 114 5.32 11.85 -8.38
CA TYR A 114 4.58 10.64 -8.69
C TYR A 114 3.82 10.14 -7.45
N VAL A 115 4.51 10.01 -6.32
CA VAL A 115 3.91 9.64 -5.04
C VAL A 115 2.78 10.59 -4.67
N SER A 116 3.01 11.91 -4.69
CA SER A 116 1.99 12.90 -4.36
C SER A 116 0.72 12.78 -5.21
N ARG A 117 0.82 12.37 -6.47
CA ARG A 117 -0.36 12.16 -7.33
C ARG A 117 -1.13 10.91 -6.96
N VAL A 118 -0.44 9.81 -6.63
CA VAL A 118 -1.07 8.57 -6.15
C VAL A 118 -1.85 8.86 -4.86
N GLN A 119 -1.20 9.48 -3.86
CA GLN A 119 -1.82 9.83 -2.58
C GLN A 119 -3.06 10.72 -2.77
N LYS A 120 -2.99 11.70 -3.69
CA LYS A 120 -4.14 12.56 -4.03
C LYS A 120 -5.28 11.78 -4.69
N ARG A 121 -4.99 10.84 -5.59
CA ARG A 121 -6.02 10.01 -6.23
C ARG A 121 -6.67 9.08 -5.21
N ALA A 122 -5.88 8.37 -4.40
CA ALA A 122 -6.35 7.53 -3.30
C ALA A 122 -7.26 8.29 -2.32
N THR A 123 -6.82 9.47 -1.87
CA THR A 123 -7.63 10.34 -0.99
C THR A 123 -8.95 10.74 -1.63
N ASN A 124 -8.95 11.10 -2.91
CA ASN A 124 -10.17 11.45 -3.64
C ASN A 124 -11.11 10.25 -3.81
N ILE A 125 -10.57 9.05 -4.05
CA ILE A 125 -11.34 7.80 -4.15
C ILE A 125 -12.02 7.49 -2.82
N ARG A 126 -11.24 7.44 -1.73
CA ARG A 126 -11.76 7.19 -0.37
C ARG A 126 -12.86 8.20 0.02
N ARG A 127 -12.63 9.49 -0.22
CA ARG A 127 -13.63 10.53 0.06
C ARG A 127 -14.93 10.32 -0.73
N LYS A 128 -14.84 9.94 -2.00
CA LYS A 128 -16.02 9.71 -2.84
C LYS A 128 -16.80 8.47 -2.39
N ALA A 129 -16.09 7.40 -2.05
CA ALA A 129 -16.73 6.17 -1.59
C ALA A 129 -17.39 6.35 -0.21
N ALA A 130 -16.77 7.07 0.73
CA ALA A 130 -17.41 7.43 2.00
C ALA A 130 -18.71 8.23 1.79
N ALA A 131 -18.71 9.18 0.86
CA ALA A 131 -19.91 9.97 0.55
C ALA A 131 -21.05 9.16 -0.10
N ILE A 132 -20.75 8.02 -0.73
CA ILE A 132 -21.76 7.10 -1.28
C ILE A 132 -22.38 6.28 -0.15
N ASP A 133 -21.54 5.76 0.75
CA ASP A 133 -21.96 4.99 1.93
C ASP A 133 -22.91 5.81 2.84
N ASP A 134 -22.56 7.07 3.09
CA ASP A 134 -23.40 8.00 3.86
C ASP A 134 -24.75 8.29 3.17
N GLY A 135 -24.80 8.25 1.84
CA GLY A 135 -25.98 8.57 1.03
C GLY A 135 -26.99 7.43 0.86
N GLU A 136 -26.59 6.18 1.10
CA GLU A 136 -27.49 5.01 1.09
C GLU A 136 -28.18 4.79 2.46
N THR A 137 -27.90 5.66 3.45
CA THR A 137 -28.42 5.57 4.83
C THR A 137 -29.63 6.48 5.10
N GLU A 138 -30.43 6.84 4.08
CA GLU A 138 -31.75 7.48 4.28
C GLU A 138 -32.90 6.48 4.01
N PRO A 139 -33.76 6.18 5.01
CA PRO A 139 -34.93 5.31 4.87
C PRO A 139 -36.12 5.95 4.12
#